data_AF-X0W3N9-F1
#
_entry.id   AF-X0W3N9-F1
#
_cell.length_a   1.000
_cell.length_b   1.000
_cell.length_c   1.000
_cell.angle_alpha   90.00
_cell.angle_beta   90.00
_cell.angle_gamma   90.00
#
_symmetry.space_group_name_H-M   'P 1'
#
loop_
_entity.id
_entity.type
_entity.pdbx_description
1 polymer ?
#
loop_
_entity_poly.entity_id
_entity_poly.type
_entity_poly.pdbx_seq_one_letter_code
_entity_poly.pdbx_strand_id
1 'polypeptide(L)'
;MKTASELVRSRLPTINLPHGANAALTWFRKTHAANMTRLGNLFAELLPKGLYARALIIIIAPIVVLEGVVAFVFMERHWEAVTRRLSEATARDIAALIDIYEEQPKSSEHSQLIEMARDRLKLSMQILPGDDLPAPRPKPFFALLDRALSEEIR
;
A
#
# COMPACT_ATOMS: atom_id res chain seq x y z
N MET A 1 60.57 -6.92 33.38
CA MET A 1 59.91 -7.17 32.07
C MET A 1 58.43 -7.42 32.34
N LYS A 2 57.55 -6.43 32.13
CA LYS A 2 56.10 -6.57 32.34
C LYS A 2 55.43 -6.85 31.00
N THR A 3 54.61 -7.89 30.96
CA THR A 3 53.99 -8.46 29.76
C THR A 3 52.88 -7.54 29.26
N ALA A 4 52.77 -7.38 27.93
CA ALA A 4 51.80 -6.49 27.26
C ALA A 4 50.32 -6.74 27.65
N SER A 5 50.01 -7.91 28.22
CA SER A 5 48.67 -8.27 28.73
C SER A 5 48.28 -7.54 30.03
N GLU A 6 49.24 -7.13 30.87
CA GLU A 6 48.95 -6.38 32.11
C GLU A 6 48.67 -4.90 31.85
N LEU A 7 49.31 -4.30 30.85
CA LEU A 7 49.14 -2.89 30.52
C LEU A 7 47.80 -2.59 29.84
N VAL A 8 47.22 -3.57 29.16
CA VAL A 8 45.88 -3.46 28.55
C VAL A 8 44.78 -3.58 29.61
N ARG A 9 44.95 -4.46 30.60
CA ARG A 9 43.96 -4.69 31.66
C ARG A 9 43.81 -3.49 32.60
N SER A 10 44.85 -2.68 32.79
CA SER A 10 44.81 -1.48 33.66
C SER A 10 44.25 -0.23 32.97
N ARG A 11 43.94 -0.28 31.67
CA ARG A 11 43.43 0.83 30.86
C ARG A 11 41.97 0.67 30.44
N LEU A 12 41.30 -0.39 30.88
CA LEU A 12 39.88 -0.59 30.59
C LEU A 12 39.03 0.14 31.64
N PRO A 13 38.21 1.14 31.26
CA PRO A 13 37.24 1.70 32.18
C PRO A 13 36.31 0.58 32.62
N THR A 14 36.08 0.45 33.93
CA THR A 14 35.08 -0.45 34.50
C THR A 14 33.70 0.05 34.08
N ILE A 15 33.28 -0.29 32.88
CA ILE A 15 31.93 -0.05 32.36
C ILE A 15 31.00 -0.90 33.23
N ASN A 16 30.34 -0.22 34.15
CA ASN A 16 29.30 -0.78 35.01
C ASN A 16 28.06 -0.98 34.13
N LEU A 17 27.90 -2.19 33.58
CA LEU A 17 26.71 -2.56 32.82
C LEU A 17 25.51 -2.58 33.78
N PRO A 18 24.42 -1.84 33.50
CA PRO A 18 23.24 -1.86 34.34
C PRO A 18 22.68 -3.29 34.38
N HIS A 19 22.33 -3.76 35.59
CA HIS A 19 21.95 -5.13 35.91
C HIS A 19 20.65 -5.64 35.22
N GLY A 20 20.13 -4.90 34.24
CA GLY A 20 18.97 -5.25 33.40
C GLY A 20 19.31 -5.64 31.95
N ALA A 21 20.57 -5.62 31.53
CA ALA A 21 20.95 -5.93 30.14
C ALA A 21 20.62 -7.38 29.72
N ASN A 22 20.63 -8.32 30.67
CA ASN A 22 20.25 -9.71 30.43
C ASN A 22 18.72 -9.90 30.29
N ALA A 23 17.92 -8.97 30.82
CA ALA A 23 16.46 -9.02 30.72
C ALA A 23 15.98 -8.57 29.33
N ALA A 24 16.62 -7.53 28.76
CA ALA A 24 16.31 -7.02 27.42
C ALA A 24 16.57 -8.07 26.31
N LEU A 25 17.64 -8.87 26.46
CA LEU A 25 17.97 -9.91 25.48
C LEU A 25 16.99 -11.10 25.48
N THR A 26 16.34 -11.37 26.62
CA THR A 26 15.37 -12.49 26.74
C THR A 26 13.95 -12.10 26.34
N TRP A 27 13.59 -10.82 26.41
CA TRP A 27 12.26 -10.35 26.03
C TRP A 27 12.05 -10.34 24.52
N PHE A 28 13.10 -10.04 23.74
CA PHE A 28 13.03 -9.97 22.27
C PHE A 28 12.73 -11.34 21.61
N ARG A 29 13.02 -12.46 22.29
CA ARG A 29 12.78 -13.81 21.75
C ARG A 29 11.42 -14.40 22.14
N LYS A 30 10.72 -13.82 23.12
CA LYS A 30 9.55 -14.47 23.77
C LYS A 30 8.20 -14.03 23.19
N THR A 31 8.15 -12.94 22.43
CA THR A 31 6.89 -12.30 22.03
C THR A 31 6.31 -12.78 20.69
N HIS A 32 7.05 -13.56 19.88
CA HIS A 32 6.54 -14.07 18.59
C HIS A 32 6.06 -15.54 18.59
N ALA A 33 6.26 -16.29 19.67
CA ALA A 33 5.95 -17.73 19.69
C ALA A 33 4.61 -18.09 20.37
N ALA A 34 3.93 -17.15 21.03
CA ALA A 34 2.79 -17.46 21.89
C ALA A 34 1.44 -17.62 21.15
N ASN A 35 1.29 -17.07 19.93
CA ASN A 35 0.07 -17.25 19.14
C ASN A 35 0.10 -18.48 18.21
N MET A 36 1.28 -19.05 17.94
CA MET A 36 1.41 -20.18 17.01
C MET A 36 0.86 -21.49 17.61
N THR A 37 0.97 -21.66 18.94
CA THR A 37 0.54 -22.88 19.63
C THR A 37 -0.98 -22.98 19.77
N ARG A 38 -1.70 -21.86 19.85
CA ARG A 38 -3.18 -21.86 19.91
C ARG A 38 -3.80 -22.21 18.57
N LEU A 39 -3.26 -21.69 17.47
CA LEU A 39 -3.67 -22.07 16.11
C LEU A 39 -3.38 -23.57 15.87
N GLY A 40 -2.17 -24.02 16.18
CA GLY A 40 -1.78 -25.42 16.01
C GLY A 40 -2.68 -26.42 16.75
N ASN A 41 -3.13 -26.10 17.96
CA ASN A 41 -4.03 -26.97 18.73
C ASN A 41 -5.46 -27.04 18.17
N LEU A 42 -6.00 -25.93 17.62
CA LEU A 42 -7.32 -25.94 16.97
C LEU A 42 -7.28 -26.70 15.63
N PHE A 43 -6.19 -26.55 14.86
CA PHE A 43 -5.97 -27.38 13.67
C PHE A 43 -5.77 -28.86 14.03
N ALA A 44 -5.14 -29.16 15.17
CA ALA A 44 -4.95 -30.52 15.68
C ALA A 44 -6.27 -31.21 16.10
N GLU A 45 -7.29 -30.45 16.51
CA GLU A 45 -8.64 -30.96 16.78
C GLU A 45 -9.45 -31.23 15.51
N LEU A 46 -9.24 -30.46 14.43
CA LEU A 46 -9.80 -30.73 13.10
C LEU A 46 -9.06 -31.82 12.31
N LEU A 47 -7.89 -32.26 12.77
CA LEU A 47 -7.08 -33.32 12.17
C LEU A 47 -7.56 -34.70 12.67
N PRO A 48 -8.30 -35.50 11.87
CA PRO A 48 -8.73 -36.83 12.31
C PRO A 48 -7.51 -37.72 12.54
N LYS A 49 -7.55 -38.55 13.60
CA LYS A 49 -6.39 -39.28 14.16
C LYS A 49 -5.82 -40.42 13.29
N GLY A 50 -6.18 -40.47 12.01
CA GLY A 50 -5.74 -41.50 11.06
C GLY A 50 -4.44 -41.15 10.34
N LEU A 51 -3.66 -42.18 9.98
CA LEU A 51 -2.45 -42.06 9.14
C LEU A 51 -2.75 -41.38 7.79
N TYR A 52 -3.90 -41.69 7.20
CA TYR A 52 -4.36 -41.14 5.92
C TYR A 52 -4.61 -39.62 5.97
N ALA A 53 -5.19 -39.12 7.06
CA ALA A 53 -5.48 -37.69 7.20
C ALA A 53 -4.21 -36.84 7.28
N ARG A 54 -3.19 -37.34 8.00
CA ARG A 54 -1.87 -36.69 8.05
C ARG A 54 -1.19 -36.68 6.69
N ALA A 55 -1.18 -37.81 5.98
CA ALA A 55 -0.59 -37.89 4.64
C ALA A 55 -1.29 -36.95 3.66
N LEU A 56 -2.61 -36.88 3.71
CA LEU A 56 -3.42 -36.00 2.85
C LEU A 56 -3.10 -34.52 3.08
N ILE A 57 -2.98 -34.08 4.34
CA ILE A 57 -2.70 -32.68 4.67
C ILE A 57 -1.28 -32.29 4.28
N ILE A 58 -0.28 -33.16 4.44
CA ILE A 58 1.10 -32.86 4.00
C ILE A 58 1.15 -32.59 2.48
N ILE A 59 0.29 -33.24 1.70
CA ILE A 59 0.22 -33.05 0.25
C ILE A 59 -0.59 -31.80 -0.12
N ILE A 60 -1.76 -31.59 0.48
CA ILE A 60 -2.68 -30.49 0.11
C ILE A 60 -2.24 -29.15 0.71
N ALA A 61 -1.75 -29.13 1.95
CA ALA A 61 -1.34 -27.90 2.62
C ALA A 61 -0.34 -27.04 1.83
N PRO A 62 0.75 -27.56 1.24
CA PRO A 62 1.66 -26.73 0.47
C PRO A 62 1.00 -26.17 -0.79
N ILE A 63 0.09 -26.91 -1.42
CA ILE A 63 -0.65 -26.43 -2.60
C ILE A 63 -1.52 -25.24 -2.21
N VAL A 64 -2.31 -25.35 -1.14
CA VAL A 64 -3.20 -24.28 -0.68
C VAL A 64 -2.41 -23.06 -0.21
N VAL A 65 -1.27 -23.26 0.47
CA VAL A 65 -0.40 -22.16 0.89
C VAL A 65 0.17 -21.43 -0.34
N LEU A 66 0.69 -22.17 -1.32
CA LEU A 66 1.19 -21.58 -2.56
C LEU A 66 0.07 -20.90 -3.35
N GLU A 67 -1.11 -21.51 -3.43
CA GLU A 67 -2.31 -20.97 -4.09
C GLU A 67 -2.73 -19.65 -3.44
N GLY A 68 -2.77 -19.58 -2.10
CA GLY A 68 -3.08 -18.36 -1.37
C GLY A 68 -2.08 -17.23 -1.63
N VAL A 69 -0.78 -17.53 -1.68
CA VAL A 69 0.25 -16.52 -1.99
C VAL A 69 0.09 -16.01 -3.42
N VAL A 70 -0.13 -16.89 -4.39
CA VAL A 70 -0.35 -16.51 -5.79
C VAL A 70 -1.61 -15.65 -5.93
N ALA A 71 -2.71 -16.06 -5.30
CA ALA A 71 -3.96 -15.30 -5.29
C ALA A 71 -3.79 -13.92 -4.66
N PHE A 72 -3.04 -13.83 -3.55
CA PHE A 72 -2.74 -12.57 -2.88
C PHE A 72 -1.95 -11.60 -3.77
N VAL A 73 -0.84 -12.07 -4.36
CA VAL A 73 -0.02 -11.23 -5.26
C VAL A 73 -0.80 -10.82 -6.50
N PHE A 74 -1.60 -11.74 -7.08
CA PHE A 74 -2.45 -11.41 -8.21
C PHE A 74 -3.48 -10.33 -7.86
N MET A 75 -4.12 -10.44 -6.69
CA MET A 75 -5.10 -9.46 -6.25
C MET A 75 -4.44 -8.09 -6.05
N GLU A 76 -3.28 -8.02 -5.40
CA GLU A 76 -2.53 -6.76 -5.24
C GLU A 76 -2.26 -6.10 -6.60
N ARG A 77 -1.72 -6.85 -7.55
CA ARG A 77 -1.46 -6.35 -8.93
C ARG A 77 -2.73 -5.92 -9.66
N HIS A 78 -3.84 -6.63 -9.44
CA HIS A 78 -5.10 -6.28 -10.07
C HIS A 78 -5.66 -4.96 -9.52
N TRP A 79 -5.57 -4.72 -8.21
CA TRP A 79 -6.07 -3.46 -7.63
C TRP A 79 -5.24 -2.26 -8.10
N GLU A 80 -3.91 -2.40 -8.16
CA GLU A 80 -3.03 -1.38 -8.74
C GLU A 80 -3.43 -1.03 -10.17
N ALA A 81 -3.67 -2.05 -11.00
CA ALA A 81 -4.07 -1.87 -12.39
C ALA A 81 -5.45 -1.22 -12.51
N VAL A 82 -6.46 -1.68 -11.75
CA VAL A 82 -7.83 -1.15 -11.79
C VAL A 82 -7.86 0.33 -11.40
N THR A 83 -7.23 0.71 -10.28
CA THR A 83 -7.22 2.11 -9.84
C THR A 83 -6.51 3.01 -10.84
N ARG A 84 -5.40 2.54 -11.42
CA ARG A 84 -4.68 3.29 -12.46
C ARG A 84 -5.55 3.50 -13.70
N ARG A 85 -6.20 2.44 -14.19
CA ARG A 85 -7.08 2.51 -15.38
C ARG A 85 -8.28 3.43 -15.16
N LEU A 86 -8.90 3.37 -13.98
CA LEU A 86 -10.00 4.26 -13.62
C LEU A 86 -9.54 5.72 -13.57
N SER A 87 -8.38 5.99 -12.96
CA SER A 87 -7.83 7.36 -12.89
C SER A 87 -7.47 7.91 -14.28
N GLU A 88 -6.87 7.10 -15.15
CA GLU A 88 -6.57 7.46 -16.55
C GLU A 88 -7.83 7.69 -17.38
N ALA A 89 -8.91 6.95 -17.11
CA ALA A 89 -10.21 7.17 -17.77
C ALA A 89 -10.83 8.49 -17.30
N THR A 90 -10.92 8.70 -15.98
CA THR A 90 -11.50 9.94 -15.41
C THR A 90 -10.72 11.19 -15.81
N ALA A 91 -9.38 11.13 -15.89
CA ALA A 91 -8.57 12.25 -16.36
C ALA A 91 -8.89 12.62 -17.82
N ARG A 92 -9.06 11.61 -18.69
CA ARG A 92 -9.45 11.82 -20.10
C ARG A 92 -10.87 12.35 -20.24
N ASP A 93 -11.81 11.87 -19.41
CA ASP A 93 -13.18 12.38 -19.39
C ASP A 93 -13.22 13.87 -19.01
N ILE A 94 -12.37 14.30 -18.06
CA ILE A 94 -12.23 15.71 -17.67
C ILE A 94 -11.60 16.53 -18.80
N ALA A 95 -10.52 16.04 -19.43
CA ALA A 95 -9.86 16.74 -20.54
C ALA A 95 -10.85 16.98 -21.70
N ALA A 96 -11.59 15.95 -22.10
CA ALA A 96 -12.60 16.07 -23.14
C ALA A 96 -13.70 17.09 -22.79
N LEU A 97 -14.12 17.21 -21.52
CA LEU A 97 -15.06 18.24 -21.10
C LEU A 97 -14.49 19.66 -21.20
N ILE A 98 -13.20 19.82 -20.93
CA ILE A 98 -12.50 21.11 -21.06
C ILE A 98 -12.38 21.49 -22.53
N ASP A 99 -11.96 20.56 -23.39
CA ASP A 99 -11.80 20.80 -24.84
C ASP A 99 -13.13 21.27 -25.47
N ILE A 100 -14.23 20.59 -25.15
CA ILE A 100 -15.57 20.97 -25.64
C ILE A 100 -16.00 22.35 -25.08
N TYR A 101 -15.59 22.68 -23.85
CA TYR A 101 -15.88 23.99 -23.27
C TYR A 101 -15.12 25.12 -23.98
N GLU A 102 -13.85 24.91 -24.34
CA GLU A 102 -13.02 25.90 -25.04
C GLU A 102 -13.45 26.13 -26.49
N GLU A 103 -13.97 25.10 -27.16
CA GLU A 103 -14.50 25.21 -28.53
C GLU A 103 -15.84 25.95 -28.61
N GLN A 104 -16.59 26.07 -27.51
CA GLN A 104 -17.89 26.77 -27.49
C GLN A 104 -17.75 28.30 -27.36
N PRO A 105 -18.56 29.09 -28.10
CA PRO A 105 -18.61 30.53 -27.91
C PRO A 105 -19.03 30.90 -26.48
N LYS A 106 -18.33 31.85 -25.83
CA LYS A 106 -18.62 32.28 -24.43
C LYS A 106 -20.02 32.86 -24.18
N SER A 107 -20.85 32.97 -25.22
CA SER A 107 -22.24 33.43 -25.17
C SER A 107 -23.27 32.29 -25.16
N SER A 108 -22.87 31.02 -25.27
CA SER A 108 -23.79 29.89 -25.19
C SER A 108 -24.08 29.50 -23.73
N GLU A 109 -25.34 29.19 -23.41
CA GLU A 109 -25.66 28.53 -22.14
C GLU A 109 -24.99 27.15 -22.10
N HIS A 110 -24.12 26.94 -21.13
CA HIS A 110 -23.40 25.66 -20.94
C HIS A 110 -24.23 24.58 -20.21
N SER A 111 -25.56 24.74 -20.15
CA SER A 111 -26.48 23.83 -19.47
C SER A 111 -26.42 22.40 -20.02
N GLN A 112 -26.30 22.26 -21.34
CA GLN A 112 -26.16 20.97 -22.02
C GLN A 112 -24.84 20.26 -21.68
N LEU A 113 -23.76 21.02 -21.48
CA LEU A 113 -22.46 20.48 -21.09
C LEU A 113 -22.51 19.92 -19.66
N ILE A 114 -23.16 20.64 -18.75
CA ILE A 114 -23.33 20.25 -17.34
C ILE A 114 -24.21 19.00 -17.23
N GLU A 115 -25.28 18.91 -18.02
CA GLU A 115 -26.17 17.74 -18.07
C GLU A 115 -25.43 16.52 -18.62
N MET A 116 -24.68 16.68 -19.71
CA MET A 116 -23.86 15.61 -20.29
C MET A 116 -22.81 15.08 -19.30
N ALA A 117 -22.12 15.97 -18.58
CA ALA A 117 -21.14 15.58 -17.55
C ALA A 117 -21.79 14.77 -16.42
N ARG A 118 -23.00 15.16 -15.98
CA ARG A 118 -23.73 14.45 -14.92
C ARG A 118 -24.25 13.09 -15.38
N ASP A 119 -24.86 13.02 -16.56
CA ASP A 119 -25.60 11.83 -16.97
C ASP A 119 -24.68 10.73 -17.51
N ARG A 120 -23.70 11.14 -18.33
CA ARG A 120 -22.78 10.20 -19.02
C ARG A 120 -21.52 9.91 -18.22
N LEU A 121 -20.91 10.94 -17.65
CA LEU A 121 -19.61 10.82 -16.96
C LEU A 121 -19.75 10.67 -15.45
N LYS A 122 -20.96 10.84 -14.89
CA LYS A 122 -21.22 10.86 -13.44
C LYS A 122 -20.37 11.92 -12.70
N LEU A 123 -20.02 13.01 -13.39
CA LEU A 123 -19.25 14.12 -12.86
C LEU A 123 -20.16 15.30 -12.49
N SER A 124 -19.86 15.97 -11.38
CA SER A 124 -20.53 17.22 -11.01
C SER A 124 -19.66 18.40 -11.46
N MET A 125 -20.14 19.15 -12.45
CA MET A 125 -19.45 20.32 -13.01
C MET A 125 -20.19 21.60 -12.61
N GLN A 126 -19.42 22.63 -12.23
CA GLN A 126 -19.91 23.99 -11.98
C GLN A 126 -18.97 24.98 -12.65
N ILE A 127 -19.52 25.94 -13.39
CA ILE A 127 -18.75 27.00 -14.04
C ILE A 127 -18.82 28.22 -13.12
N LEU A 128 -17.67 28.63 -12.60
CA LEU A 128 -17.56 29.81 -11.76
C LEU A 128 -17.09 31.01 -12.60
N PRO A 129 -17.58 32.23 -12.32
CA PRO A 129 -16.98 33.44 -12.86
C PRO A 129 -15.50 33.53 -12.44
N GLY A 130 -14.66 34.15 -13.26
CA GLY A 130 -13.20 34.19 -13.07
C GLY A 130 -12.78 34.96 -11.83
N ASP A 131 -12.85 34.30 -10.67
CA ASP A 131 -12.22 34.72 -9.43
C ASP A 131 -10.82 34.11 -9.32
N ASP A 132 -9.91 34.81 -8.62
CA ASP A 132 -8.55 34.35 -8.40
C ASP A 132 -8.54 32.98 -7.71
N LEU A 133 -7.92 32.01 -8.37
CA LEU A 133 -7.74 30.67 -7.81
C LEU A 133 -6.94 30.80 -6.49
N PRO A 134 -7.37 30.14 -5.40
CA PRO A 134 -6.61 30.14 -4.16
C PRO A 134 -5.19 29.63 -4.43
N ALA A 135 -4.20 30.30 -3.82
CA ALA A 135 -2.78 30.04 -4.07
C ALA A 135 -2.49 28.52 -4.11
N PRO A 136 -1.82 28.01 -5.15
CA PRO A 136 -1.59 26.58 -5.32
C PRO A 136 -0.97 25.98 -4.05
N ARG A 137 -1.70 25.09 -3.38
CA ARG A 137 -1.13 24.33 -2.27
C ARG A 137 0.01 23.46 -2.81
N PRO A 138 1.07 23.21 -2.02
CA PRO A 138 2.13 22.28 -2.40
C PRO A 138 1.53 20.94 -2.81
N LYS A 139 1.53 20.63 -4.11
CA LYS A 139 0.96 19.39 -4.66
C LYS A 139 1.80 18.21 -4.14
N PRO A 140 1.22 17.20 -3.48
CA PRO A 140 1.87 15.90 -3.39
C PRO A 140 1.90 15.33 -4.81
N PHE A 141 3.10 15.30 -5.40
CA PHE A 141 3.35 14.91 -6.78
C PHE A 141 3.02 13.41 -6.99
N PHE A 142 1.77 13.09 -7.33
CA PHE A 142 1.45 11.85 -8.02
C PHE A 142 2.06 11.93 -9.43
N ALA A 143 3.37 11.65 -9.54
CA ALA A 143 4.24 11.84 -10.70
C ALA A 143 3.81 11.09 -11.98
N LEU A 144 2.72 10.33 -11.94
CA LEU A 144 2.14 9.62 -13.07
C LEU A 144 0.93 10.37 -13.68
N LEU A 145 0.12 11.03 -12.86
CA LEU A 145 -1.07 11.74 -13.34
C LEU A 145 -0.68 13.07 -13.99
N ASP A 146 0.25 13.81 -13.40
CA ASP A 146 0.69 15.12 -13.91
C ASP A 146 1.40 14.97 -15.28
N ARG A 147 2.09 13.84 -15.49
CA ARG A 147 2.73 13.51 -16.79
C ARG A 147 1.70 13.15 -17.85
N ALA A 148 0.71 12.33 -17.51
CA ALA A 148 -0.36 11.97 -18.43
C ALA A 148 -1.24 13.19 -18.79
N LEU A 149 -1.54 14.07 -17.83
CA LEU A 149 -2.31 15.29 -18.06
C LEU A 149 -1.54 16.33 -18.90
N SER A 150 -0.25 16.51 -18.67
CA SER A 150 0.55 17.50 -19.43
C SER A 150 0.83 17.07 -20.87
N GLU A 151 0.80 15.78 -21.14
CA GLU A 151 1.04 15.23 -22.48
C GLU A 151 -0.21 15.27 -23.36
N GLU A 152 -1.41 15.27 -22.75
CA GLU A 152 -2.69 15.34 -23.45
C GLU A 152 -3.19 16.79 -23.67
N ILE A 153 -2.81 17.76 -22.83
CA ILE A 153 -3.21 19.19 -22.96
C ILE A 153 -2.26 19.93 -23.94
N ARG A 154 -1.97 19.35 -25.11
CA ARG A 154 -1.14 19.99 -26.13
C ARG A 154 -1.83 20.09 -27.49
#